data_AF-R0EAS1-F1
#
_entry.id   AF-R0EAS1-F1
#
_cell.length_a   1.000
_cell.length_b   1.000
_cell.length_c   1.000
_cell.angle_alpha   90.00
_cell.angle_beta   90.00
_cell.angle_gamma   90.00
#
_symmetry.space_group_name_H-M   'P 1'
#
loop_
_entity.id
_entity.type
_entity.pdbx_description
1 polymer ?
#
loop_
_entity_poly.entity_id
_entity_poly.type
_entity_poly.pdbx_seq_one_letter_code
_entity_poly.pdbx_strand_id
1 'polypeptide(L)'
;MPISHDPSTREAKLAEALRTNLRKRKAPARGSFDENTAALEAAKLAPRPYGVVRELLGISHGDGERVALTVEMSAPFRAPDSSEWAVAVRLVGDGGQFDTEAGKAAFGRDGLSATRKAIDLVQVAIDLASITHDLRWPEDEAPYDLSAPI
;
A
#
# COMPACT_ATOMS: atom_id res chain seq x y z
N MET A 1 -36.68 -29.81 -0.87
CA MET A 1 -35.23 -30.05 -0.69
C MET A 1 -34.62 -28.75 -0.18
N PRO A 2 -33.97 -28.71 0.99
CA PRO A 2 -33.33 -27.49 1.46
C PRO A 2 -31.98 -27.35 0.73
N ILE A 3 -31.79 -26.24 0.03
CA ILE A 3 -30.48 -25.87 -0.50
C ILE A 3 -29.66 -25.44 0.72
N SER A 4 -28.85 -26.37 1.23
CA SER A 4 -27.84 -26.10 2.24
C SER A 4 -26.87 -25.06 1.69
N HIS A 5 -27.10 -23.79 2.02
CA HIS A 5 -26.12 -22.72 1.81
C HIS A 5 -25.04 -22.86 2.88
N ASP A 6 -24.04 -23.67 2.57
CA ASP A 6 -22.87 -23.90 3.40
C ASP A 6 -22.06 -22.57 3.51
N PRO A 7 -21.90 -21.97 4.70
CA PRO A 7 -21.23 -20.68 4.91
C PRO A 7 -19.82 -20.64 4.31
N SER A 8 -19.12 -21.77 4.35
CA SER A 8 -17.76 -21.97 3.82
C SER A 8 -17.66 -21.66 2.32
N THR A 9 -18.71 -21.96 1.55
CA THR A 9 -18.75 -21.69 0.11
C THR A 9 -18.97 -20.22 -0.21
N ARG A 10 -19.62 -19.47 0.68
CA ARG A 10 -19.83 -18.02 0.54
C ARG A 10 -18.56 -17.26 0.87
N GLU A 11 -17.85 -17.67 1.93
CA GLU A 11 -16.55 -17.12 2.30
C GLU A 11 -15.47 -17.40 1.24
N ALA A 12 -15.41 -18.62 0.72
CA ALA A 12 -14.48 -18.96 -0.36
C ALA A 12 -14.71 -18.09 -1.62
N LYS A 13 -15.98 -17.88 -2.00
CA LYS A 13 -16.36 -16.99 -3.12
C LYS A 13 -16.04 -15.52 -2.83
N LEU A 14 -16.20 -15.08 -1.59
CA LEU A 14 -15.84 -13.72 -1.18
C LEU A 14 -14.32 -13.50 -1.25
N ALA A 15 -13.53 -14.45 -0.76
CA ALA A 15 -12.07 -14.42 -0.82
C ALA A 15 -11.56 -14.44 -2.27
N GLU A 16 -12.18 -15.22 -3.15
CA GLU A 16 -11.84 -15.26 -4.57
C GLU A 16 -12.25 -13.97 -5.31
N ALA A 17 -13.39 -13.38 -4.97
CA ALA A 17 -13.83 -12.09 -5.48
C ALA A 17 -12.89 -10.96 -5.04
N LEU A 18 -12.44 -10.97 -3.78
CA LEU A 18 -11.44 -10.04 -3.25
C LEU A 18 -10.10 -10.18 -3.97
N ARG A 19 -9.57 -11.40 -4.14
CA ARG A 19 -8.34 -11.66 -4.91
C ARG A 19 -8.45 -11.16 -6.35
N THR A 20 -9.61 -11.33 -6.97
CA THR A 20 -9.87 -10.87 -8.35
C THR A 20 -9.93 -9.34 -8.43
N ASN A 21 -10.59 -8.68 -7.49
CA ASN A 21 -10.63 -7.22 -7.41
C ASN A 21 -9.25 -6.62 -7.11
N LEU A 22 -8.47 -7.25 -6.22
CA LEU A 22 -7.08 -6.89 -5.96
C LEU A 22 -6.22 -7.04 -7.21
N ARG A 23 -6.37 -8.12 -7.98
CA ARG A 23 -5.67 -8.30 -9.26
C ARG A 23 -6.06 -7.21 -10.28
N LYS A 24 -7.35 -6.88 -10.38
CA LYS A 24 -7.82 -5.80 -11.28
C LYS A 24 -7.33 -4.42 -10.87
N ARG A 25 -7.21 -4.15 -9.57
CA ARG A 25 -6.63 -2.90 -9.04
C ARG A 25 -5.10 -2.86 -9.18
N LYS A 26 -4.40 -4.00 -9.08
CA LYS A 26 -2.94 -4.12 -9.26
C LYS A 26 -2.48 -4.03 -10.72
N ALA A 27 -3.29 -4.49 -11.67
CA ALA A 27 -2.94 -4.46 -13.09
C ALA A 27 -2.64 -3.05 -13.66
N PRO A 28 -3.43 -1.99 -13.39
CA PRO A 28 -3.12 -0.63 -13.84
C PRO A 28 -2.02 0.06 -13.00
N ALA A 29 -1.66 -0.48 -11.84
CA ALA A 29 -0.57 0.05 -11.02
C ALA A 29 0.84 -0.36 -11.51
N ARG A 30 0.91 -1.30 -12.47
CA ARG A 30 2.16 -1.60 -13.18
C ARG A 30 2.29 -0.63 -14.37
N GLY A 31 2.87 0.55 -14.11
CA GLY A 31 3.36 1.44 -15.16
C GLY A 31 4.44 0.77 -16.02
N SER A 32 4.77 1.38 -17.15
CA SER A 32 5.88 0.93 -18.01
C SER A 32 7.21 0.91 -17.24
N PHE A 33 8.17 0.08 -17.69
CA PHE A 33 9.46 -0.07 -16.99
C PHE A 33 10.21 1.28 -16.86
N ASP A 34 10.04 2.18 -17.82
CA ASP A 34 10.63 3.53 -17.82
C ASP A 34 9.95 4.48 -16.82
N GLU A 35 8.62 4.44 -16.70
CA GLU A 35 7.88 5.25 -15.70
C GLU A 35 8.21 4.84 -14.26
N ASN A 36 8.43 3.53 -14.02
CA ASN A 36 8.85 3.05 -12.70
C ASN A 36 10.23 3.59 -12.31
N THR A 37 11.15 3.72 -13.28
CA THR A 37 12.49 4.25 -13.03
C THR A 37 12.43 5.74 -12.69
N ALA A 38 11.65 6.53 -13.44
CA ALA A 38 11.45 7.95 -13.15
C ALA A 38 10.78 8.17 -11.78
N ALA A 39 9.80 7.34 -11.41
CA ALA A 39 9.14 7.41 -10.11
C ALA A 39 10.09 7.09 -8.95
N LEU A 40 10.99 6.12 -9.12
CA LEU A 40 12.01 5.78 -8.11
C LEU A 40 13.04 6.90 -7.95
N GLU A 41 13.54 7.48 -9.03
CA GLU A 41 14.50 8.59 -8.96
C GLU A 41 13.87 9.85 -8.34
N ALA A 42 12.62 10.17 -8.71
CA ALA A 42 11.90 11.28 -8.09
C ALA A 42 11.70 11.07 -6.58
N ALA A 43 11.43 9.83 -6.16
CA ALA A 43 11.19 9.52 -4.75
C ALA A 43 12.46 9.67 -3.88
N LYS A 44 13.66 9.45 -4.44
CA LYS A 44 14.93 9.74 -3.75
C LYS A 44 15.11 11.22 -3.38
N LEU A 45 14.45 12.11 -4.13
CA LEU A 45 14.51 13.55 -3.93
C LEU A 45 13.34 14.06 -3.07
N ALA A 46 12.50 13.16 -2.55
CA ALA A 46 11.39 13.52 -1.72
C ALA A 46 11.87 14.21 -0.43
N PRO A 47 11.19 15.28 -0.01
CA PRO A 47 11.55 16.01 1.19
C PRO A 47 11.37 15.13 2.43
N ARG A 48 12.32 15.22 3.35
CA ARG A 48 12.23 14.65 4.69
C ARG A 48 11.85 15.75 5.70
N PRO A 49 11.17 15.41 6.82
CA PRO A 49 10.75 14.07 7.23
C PRO A 49 9.52 13.56 6.45
N TYR A 50 9.35 12.24 6.43
CA TYR A 50 8.10 11.62 5.98
C TYR A 50 7.11 11.64 7.14
N GLY A 51 5.84 11.91 6.83
CA GLY A 51 4.73 11.81 7.77
C GLY A 51 4.24 10.37 7.86
N VAL A 52 4.00 9.89 9.08
CA VAL A 52 3.36 8.60 9.31
C VAL A 52 1.89 8.70 8.92
N VAL A 53 1.46 7.79 8.04
CA VAL A 53 0.09 7.70 7.56
C VAL A 53 -0.65 6.56 8.27
N ARG A 54 0.03 5.43 8.51
CA ARG A 54 -0.56 4.28 9.18
C ARG A 54 0.50 3.46 9.91
N GLU A 55 0.17 3.03 11.11
CA GLU A 55 0.95 2.04 11.86
C GLU A 55 0.13 0.78 12.03
N LEU A 56 0.76 -0.36 11.79
CA LEU A 56 0.17 -1.68 11.89
C LEU A 56 1.16 -2.62 12.56
N LEU A 57 0.63 -3.64 13.20
CA LEU A 57 1.38 -4.82 13.59
C LEU A 57 1.21 -5.87 12.49
N GLY A 58 2.32 -6.32 11.90
CA GLY A 58 2.36 -7.47 11.03
C GLY A 58 2.74 -8.72 11.81
N ILE A 59 1.98 -9.81 11.65
CA ILE A 59 2.38 -11.15 12.11
C ILE A 59 2.62 -12.02 10.88
N SER A 60 3.88 -12.40 10.64
CA SER A 60 4.29 -13.19 9.48
C SER A 60 3.52 -14.52 9.43
N HIS A 61 2.96 -14.83 8.26
CA HIS A 61 2.25 -16.10 8.05
C HIS A 61 3.17 -17.33 8.08
N GLY A 62 4.48 -17.14 7.87
CA GLY A 62 5.44 -18.24 7.76
C GLY A 62 5.87 -18.78 9.13
N ASP A 63 6.32 -17.89 10.00
CA ASP A 63 6.97 -18.19 11.28
C ASP A 63 6.28 -17.53 12.49
N GLY A 64 5.26 -16.70 12.25
CA GLY A 64 4.59 -15.96 13.32
C GLY A 64 5.43 -14.80 13.87
N GLU A 65 6.53 -14.44 13.21
CA GLU A 65 7.33 -13.28 13.62
C GLU A 65 6.47 -12.02 13.63
N ARG A 66 6.70 -11.17 14.62
CA ARG A 66 5.94 -9.95 14.85
C ARG A 66 6.80 -8.76 14.47
N VAL A 67 6.28 -7.92 13.58
CA VAL A 67 7.00 -6.76 13.08
C VAL A 67 6.11 -5.52 13.06
N ALA A 68 6.69 -4.38 13.41
CA ALA A 68 6.02 -3.09 13.28
C ALA A 68 6.08 -2.65 11.82
N LEU A 69 4.91 -2.39 11.24
CA LEU A 69 4.74 -1.93 9.88
C LEU A 69 4.26 -0.48 9.89
N THR A 70 5.05 0.41 9.30
CA THR A 70 4.69 1.84 9.22
C THR A 70 4.61 2.26 7.76
N VAL A 71 3.45 2.75 7.34
CA VAL A 71 3.31 3.40 6.03
C VAL A 71 3.50 4.90 6.20
N GLU A 72 4.40 5.45 5.41
CA GLU A 72 4.79 6.85 5.50
C GLU A 72 4.73 7.54 4.14
N MET A 73 4.52 8.85 4.17
CA MET A 73 4.35 9.68 2.99
C MET A 73 5.11 11.00 3.12
N SER A 74 5.78 11.44 2.05
CA SER A 74 6.45 12.74 2.02
C SER A 74 5.45 13.89 1.94
N ALA A 75 5.89 15.11 2.26
CA ALA A 75 5.16 16.29 1.81
C ALA A 75 5.13 16.34 0.26
N PRO A 76 4.10 16.94 -0.36
CA PRO A 76 4.10 17.17 -1.80
C PRO A 76 5.27 18.04 -2.24
N PHE A 77 5.94 17.64 -3.33
CA PHE A 77 7.11 18.33 -3.85
C PHE A 77 7.08 18.41 -5.38
N ARG A 78 7.96 19.22 -5.96
CA ARG A 78 8.09 19.31 -7.42
C ARG A 78 8.91 18.15 -7.95
N ALA A 79 8.34 17.42 -8.90
CA ALA A 79 9.04 16.36 -9.58
C ALA A 79 10.21 16.94 -10.39
N PRO A 80 11.42 16.36 -10.30
CA PRO A 80 12.53 16.73 -11.16
C PRO A 80 12.15 16.51 -12.62
N ASP A 81 12.56 17.43 -13.49
CA ASP A 81 12.35 17.33 -14.94
C ASP A 81 10.88 17.18 -15.38
N SER A 82 9.94 17.54 -14.50
CA SER A 82 8.50 17.50 -14.75
C SER A 82 7.80 18.75 -14.21
N SER A 83 6.71 19.13 -14.86
CA SER A 83 5.83 20.22 -14.39
C SER A 83 4.84 19.75 -13.31
N GLU A 84 4.83 18.45 -13.00
CA GLU A 84 3.92 17.84 -12.04
C GLU A 84 4.42 17.96 -10.59
N TRP A 85 3.49 17.74 -9.67
CA TRP A 85 3.80 17.50 -8.27
C TRP A 85 3.92 16.01 -8.00
N ALA A 86 4.80 15.65 -7.08
CA ALA A 86 5.02 14.29 -6.64
C ALA A 86 4.80 14.17 -5.13
N VAL A 87 4.43 12.98 -4.69
CA VAL A 87 4.40 12.56 -3.29
C VAL A 87 4.98 11.15 -3.21
N ALA A 88 5.96 10.92 -2.34
CA ALA A 88 6.59 9.62 -2.16
C ALA A 88 5.93 8.85 -1.01
N VAL A 89 5.76 7.55 -1.19
CA VAL A 89 5.20 6.60 -0.23
C VAL A 89 6.21 5.49 0.03
N ARG A 90 6.42 5.14 1.30
CA ARG A 90 7.23 3.99 1.70
C ARG A 90 6.51 3.18 2.77
N LEU A 91 6.73 1.87 2.77
CA LEU A 91 6.31 0.96 3.84
C LEU A 91 7.57 0.53 4.56
N VAL A 92 7.68 0.79 5.86
CA VAL A 92 8.83 0.41 6.67
C VAL A 92 8.48 -0.83 7.47
N GLY A 93 9.32 -1.88 7.40
CA GLY A 93 9.30 -2.96 8.39
C GLY A 93 9.05 -4.38 7.88
N ASP A 94 9.09 -4.69 6.58
CA ASP A 94 8.96 -6.10 6.11
C ASP A 94 9.49 -6.38 4.68
N GLY A 95 10.32 -5.52 4.11
CA GLY A 95 10.98 -5.85 2.83
C GLY A 95 10.00 -6.12 1.68
N GLY A 96 9.13 -5.15 1.38
CA GLY A 96 8.30 -5.14 0.17
C GLY A 96 8.87 -4.21 -0.92
N GLN A 97 8.23 -4.17 -2.09
CA GLN A 97 8.60 -3.22 -3.17
C GLN A 97 8.46 -1.73 -2.76
N PHE A 98 7.82 -1.45 -1.62
CA PHE A 98 7.68 -0.13 -1.02
C PHE A 98 8.60 0.06 0.20
N ASP A 99 9.25 -0.99 0.69
CA ASP A 99 10.21 -0.96 1.79
C ASP A 99 11.63 -0.79 1.27
N THR A 100 11.87 0.41 0.73
CA THR A 100 13.17 0.80 0.20
C THR A 100 13.48 2.21 0.67
N GLU A 101 14.77 2.56 0.73
CA GLU A 101 15.19 3.93 1.07
C GLU A 101 14.62 4.99 0.11
N ALA A 102 14.33 4.59 -1.14
CA ALA A 102 13.79 5.49 -2.16
C ALA A 102 12.26 5.66 -2.07
N GLY A 103 11.50 4.66 -1.60
CA GLY A 103 10.03 4.67 -1.69
C GLY A 103 9.52 4.76 -3.14
N LYS A 104 8.20 4.74 -3.35
CA LYS A 104 7.57 4.98 -4.67
C LYS A 104 6.90 6.34 -4.72
N ALA A 105 7.00 7.06 -5.84
CA ALA A 105 6.32 8.34 -6.05
C ALA A 105 4.97 8.20 -6.79
N ALA A 106 4.00 9.04 -6.40
CA ALA A 106 2.78 9.32 -7.15
C ALA A 106 2.83 10.75 -7.70
N PHE A 107 2.40 10.95 -8.96
CA PHE A 107 2.44 12.25 -9.64
C PHE A 107 1.04 12.81 -9.93
N GLY A 108 0.88 14.14 -9.87
CA GLY A 108 -0.37 14.83 -10.19
C GLY A 108 -0.15 16.26 -10.70
N ARG A 109 -1.20 16.82 -11.31
CA ARG A 109 -1.18 18.20 -11.85
C ARG A 109 -0.85 19.25 -10.78
N ASP A 110 -1.31 19.01 -9.56
CA ASP A 110 -1.03 19.81 -8.36
C ASP A 110 -0.73 18.90 -7.17
N GLY A 111 -0.31 19.51 -6.04
CA GLY A 111 0.01 18.79 -4.82
C GLY A 111 -1.15 17.97 -4.27
N LEU A 112 -2.39 18.47 -4.35
CA LEU A 112 -3.57 17.76 -3.85
C LEU A 112 -3.87 16.50 -4.67
N SER A 113 -3.80 16.61 -6.00
CA SER A 113 -3.95 15.49 -6.92
C SER A 113 -2.85 14.45 -6.73
N ALA A 114 -1.61 14.87 -6.45
CA ALA A 114 -0.50 13.97 -6.17
C ALA A 114 -0.73 13.23 -4.84
N THR A 115 -1.13 13.94 -3.78
CA THR A 115 -1.47 13.34 -2.49
C THR A 115 -2.60 12.33 -2.60
N ARG A 116 -3.67 12.64 -3.35
CA ARG A 116 -4.79 11.70 -3.52
C ARG A 116 -4.34 10.38 -4.16
N LYS A 117 -3.51 10.45 -5.19
CA LYS A 117 -2.92 9.25 -5.81
C LYS A 117 -1.93 8.54 -4.89
N ALA A 118 -1.20 9.28 -4.06
CA ALA A 118 -0.32 8.69 -3.06
C ALA A 118 -1.11 7.90 -2.01
N ILE A 119 -2.28 8.39 -1.57
CA ILE A 119 -3.18 7.63 -0.68
C ILE A 119 -3.60 6.31 -1.33
N ASP A 120 -3.92 6.30 -2.64
CA ASP A 120 -4.20 5.05 -3.35
C ASP A 120 -2.97 4.10 -3.34
N LEU A 121 -1.74 4.62 -3.46
CA LEU A 121 -0.52 3.84 -3.33
C LEU A 121 -0.27 3.32 -1.91
N VAL A 122 -0.61 4.08 -0.87
CA VAL A 122 -0.55 3.66 0.54
C VAL A 122 -1.45 2.43 0.72
N GLN A 123 -2.69 2.46 0.19
CA GLN A 123 -3.57 1.28 0.25
C GLN A 123 -2.97 0.07 -0.46
N VAL A 124 -2.33 0.27 -1.63
CA VAL A 124 -1.66 -0.83 -2.34
C VAL A 124 -0.50 -1.41 -1.52
N ALA A 125 0.22 -0.58 -0.76
CA ALA A 125 1.29 -1.05 0.13
C ALA A 125 0.73 -1.93 1.25
N ILE A 126 -0.39 -1.52 1.87
CA ILE A 126 -1.08 -2.31 2.90
C ILE A 126 -1.60 -3.64 2.32
N ASP A 127 -2.25 -3.60 1.15
CA ASP A 127 -2.75 -4.79 0.44
C ASP A 127 -1.62 -5.77 0.01
N LEU A 128 -0.37 -5.31 -0.03
CA LEU A 128 0.79 -6.15 -0.31
C LEU A 128 1.35 -6.75 0.97
N ALA A 129 1.47 -5.96 2.04
CA ALA A 129 1.86 -6.45 3.36
C ALA A 129 0.89 -7.55 3.84
N SER A 130 -0.40 -7.41 3.57
CA SER A 130 -1.43 -8.39 3.95
C SER A 130 -1.32 -9.74 3.22
N ILE A 131 -0.40 -9.89 2.27
CA ILE A 131 -0.15 -11.17 1.59
C ILE A 131 0.82 -12.02 2.41
N THR A 132 1.76 -11.38 3.10
CA THR A 132 2.80 -12.04 3.90
C THR A 132 2.47 -12.00 5.39
N HIS A 133 1.64 -11.06 5.83
CA HIS A 133 1.33 -10.80 7.24
C HIS A 133 -0.17 -10.78 7.54
N ASP A 134 -0.52 -11.29 8.72
CA ASP A 134 -1.77 -10.96 9.39
C ASP A 134 -1.63 -9.56 10.00
N LEU A 135 -2.39 -8.60 9.46
CA LEU A 135 -2.28 -7.19 9.84
C LEU A 135 -3.25 -6.88 10.98
N ARG A 136 -2.75 -6.18 12.00
CA ARG A 136 -3.50 -5.84 13.21
C ARG A 136 -3.26 -4.41 13.64
N TRP A 137 -4.20 -3.86 14.38
CA TRP A 137 -4.00 -2.59 15.08
C TRP A 137 -2.97 -2.78 16.20
N PRO A 138 -2.00 -1.87 16.35
CA PRO A 138 -0.94 -2.03 17.34
C PRO A 138 -1.43 -1.83 18.79
N GLU A 139 -2.54 -1.12 18.99
CA GLU A 139 -3.05 -0.77 20.33
C GLU A 139 -3.78 -1.92 21.02
N ASP A 140 -4.62 -2.65 20.28
CA ASP A 140 -5.50 -3.70 20.82
C ASP A 140 -5.36 -5.06 20.11
N GLU A 141 -4.45 -5.16 19.13
CA GLU A 141 -4.23 -6.35 18.31
C GLU A 141 -5.47 -6.87 17.58
N ALA A 142 -6.51 -6.03 17.43
CA ALA A 142 -7.67 -6.38 16.65
C ALA A 142 -7.28 -6.53 15.16
N PRO A 143 -7.90 -7.47 14.42
CA PRO A 143 -7.66 -7.61 12.98
C PRO A 143 -7.89 -6.30 12.24
N TYR A 144 -6.96 -5.95 11.36
CA TYR A 144 -7.07 -4.75 10.52
C TYR A 144 -8.04 -5.00 9.35
N ASP A 145 -9.03 -4.13 9.19
CA ASP A 145 -9.90 -4.13 8.02
C ASP A 145 -9.21 -3.43 6.85
N LEU A 146 -8.94 -4.14 5.76
CA LEU A 146 -8.31 -3.58 4.56
C LEU A 146 -9.15 -2.49 3.88
N SER A 147 -10.43 -2.38 4.21
CA SER A 147 -11.30 -1.29 3.75
C SER A 147 -11.30 -0.08 4.67
N ALA A 148 -10.56 -0.12 5.79
CA ALA A 148 -10.44 0.98 6.71
C ALA A 148 -9.90 2.24 5.99
N PRO A 149 -10.47 3.41 6.26
CA PRO A 149 -10.03 4.64 5.63
C PRO A 149 -8.61 5.01 6.08
N ILE A 150 -7.86 5.56 5.12
CA ILE A 150 -6.52 6.10 5.34
C ILE A 150 -6.61 7.53 5.83
#